data_AF-K4L5M2-F1
#
_entry.id   AF-K4L5M2-F1
#
_cell.length_a   1.000
_cell.length_b   1.000
_cell.length_c   1.000
_cell.angle_alpha   90.00
_cell.angle_beta   90.00
_cell.angle_gamma   90.00
#
_symmetry.space_group_name_H-M   'P 1'
#
loop_
_entity.id
_entity.type
_entity.pdbx_description
1 polymer ?
#
loop_
_entity_poly.entity_id
_entity_poly.type
_entity_poly.pdbx_seq_one_letter_code
_entity_poly.pdbx_strand_id
1 'polypeptide(L)'
;MPKRGKKYLDALKAFDNQAVFEPAEAIGVVKTNAKAKFDETVEVAFKLGIDTRHADQQIRGAVVLPHGTGKTLSVLVFAKGDKAKEAEAAGADFVGAEEMVEKIQQGWFGFDVAVATPDMMGTVGKLGKLLGPKGLMPNPKTGTVSFDVERAVKEIKAGKVEYRADKAGIIHVPIGKVSFDQDKLMDNYKTIAEVVTKAKPAAAKGQYVRSVTVSSTMGPGVKINPLKIV
;
A
#
# COMPACT_ATOMS: atom_id res chain seq x y z
N MET A 1 0.35 -3.03 -32.31
CA MET A 1 0.41 -3.18 -30.84
C MET A 1 1.43 -4.26 -30.52
N PRO A 2 2.40 -4.05 -29.61
CA PRO A 2 3.34 -5.11 -29.27
C PRO A 2 2.57 -6.29 -28.70
N LYS A 3 2.69 -7.45 -29.37
CA LYS A 3 2.06 -8.71 -28.92
C LYS A 3 2.62 -9.02 -27.54
N ARG A 4 1.75 -9.14 -26.53
CA ARG A 4 2.14 -9.52 -25.16
C ARG A 4 2.96 -10.82 -25.21
N GLY A 5 3.88 -10.97 -24.25
CA GLY A 5 4.77 -12.15 -24.21
C GLY A 5 3.98 -13.46 -24.12
N LYS A 6 4.55 -14.55 -24.66
CA LYS A 6 3.91 -15.88 -24.72
C LYS A 6 3.39 -16.34 -23.36
N LYS A 7 4.20 -16.21 -22.29
CA LYS A 7 3.82 -16.57 -20.92
C LYS A 7 2.56 -15.86 -20.42
N TYR A 8 2.40 -14.59 -20.77
CA TYR A 8 1.23 -13.80 -20.39
C TYR A 8 -0.01 -14.22 -21.17
N LEU A 9 0.14 -14.49 -22.48
CA LEU A 9 -0.95 -15.00 -23.31
C LEU A 9 -1.42 -16.39 -22.86
N ASP A 10 -0.50 -17.25 -22.42
CA ASP A 10 -0.83 -18.56 -21.89
C ASP A 10 -1.57 -18.45 -20.54
N ALA A 11 -1.16 -17.53 -19.66
CA ALA A 11 -1.87 -17.25 -18.41
C ALA A 11 -3.28 -16.67 -18.66
N LEU A 12 -3.44 -15.79 -19.66
CA LEU A 12 -4.74 -15.26 -20.07
C LEU A 12 -5.71 -16.34 -20.58
N LYS A 13 -5.19 -17.40 -21.19
CA LYS A 13 -6.02 -18.52 -21.70
C LYS A 13 -6.43 -19.49 -20.59
N ALA A 14 -5.75 -19.45 -19.44
CA ALA A 14 -5.97 -20.38 -18.34
C ALA A 14 -7.27 -20.09 -17.55
N PHE A 15 -7.84 -18.90 -17.70
CA PHE A 15 -9.09 -18.52 -17.05
C PHE A 15 -9.91 -17.60 -17.96
N ASP A 16 -11.22 -17.52 -17.71
CA ASP A 16 -12.10 -16.59 -18.41
C ASP A 16 -11.91 -15.17 -17.88
N ASN A 17 -11.49 -14.25 -18.75
CA ASN A 17 -11.24 -12.85 -18.41
C ASN A 17 -12.51 -11.97 -18.32
N GLN A 18 -13.64 -12.50 -18.78
CA GLN A 18 -14.96 -11.88 -18.66
C GLN A 18 -15.69 -12.36 -17.42
N ALA A 19 -15.40 -13.59 -16.99
CA ALA A 19 -15.93 -14.14 -15.76
C ALA A 19 -15.53 -13.31 -14.53
N VAL A 20 -16.36 -13.43 -13.52
CA VAL A 20 -16.22 -12.78 -12.23
C VAL A 20 -16.11 -13.89 -11.20
N PHE A 21 -15.01 -13.90 -10.45
CA PHE A 21 -14.66 -14.97 -9.53
C PHE A 21 -15.00 -14.59 -8.09
N GLU A 22 -15.12 -15.61 -7.24
CA GLU A 22 -15.09 -15.42 -5.79
C GLU A 22 -13.67 -15.03 -5.35
N PRO A 23 -13.49 -14.27 -4.24
CA PRO A 23 -12.17 -13.81 -3.85
C PRO A 23 -11.15 -14.93 -3.63
N ALA A 24 -11.58 -16.04 -3.02
CA ALA A 24 -10.72 -17.20 -2.79
C ALA A 24 -10.25 -17.86 -4.11
N GLU A 25 -11.16 -18.01 -5.07
CA GLU A 25 -10.85 -18.56 -6.40
C GLU A 25 -9.91 -17.62 -7.16
N ALA A 26 -10.16 -16.31 -7.11
CA ALA A 26 -9.33 -15.31 -7.77
C ALA A 26 -7.89 -15.33 -7.25
N ILE A 27 -7.69 -15.44 -5.93
CA ILE A 27 -6.35 -15.56 -5.32
C ILE A 27 -5.67 -16.85 -5.78
N GLY A 28 -6.41 -17.97 -5.82
CA GLY A 28 -5.89 -19.24 -6.34
C GLY A 28 -5.42 -19.14 -7.80
N VAL A 29 -6.25 -18.55 -8.66
CA VAL A 29 -5.91 -18.31 -10.08
C VAL A 29 -4.69 -17.41 -10.22
N VAL A 30 -4.58 -16.35 -9.43
CA VAL A 30 -3.41 -15.44 -9.47
C VAL A 30 -2.14 -16.17 -9.06
N LYS A 31 -2.18 -16.99 -7.99
CA LYS A 31 -1.01 -17.77 -7.54
C LYS A 31 -0.53 -18.77 -8.60
N THR A 32 -1.44 -19.51 -9.22
CA THR A 32 -1.08 -20.48 -10.29
C THR A 32 -0.51 -19.83 -11.55
N ASN A 33 -0.88 -18.57 -11.82
CA ASN A 33 -0.48 -17.83 -13.02
C ASN A 33 0.76 -16.93 -12.83
N ALA A 34 1.27 -16.80 -11.60
CA ALA A 34 2.53 -16.14 -11.32
C ALA A 34 3.71 -17.01 -11.80
N LYS A 35 4.22 -16.68 -13.00
CA LYS A 35 5.26 -17.47 -13.71
C LYS A 35 6.60 -16.74 -13.83
N ALA A 36 6.79 -15.62 -13.13
CA ALA A 36 8.09 -14.96 -13.05
C ALA A 36 9.09 -15.80 -12.25
N LYS A 37 10.37 -15.46 -12.40
CA LYS A 37 11.48 -16.15 -11.73
C LYS A 37 11.69 -15.69 -10.28
N PHE A 38 11.03 -14.61 -9.88
CA PHE A 38 11.12 -14.01 -8.54
C PHE A 38 9.75 -14.10 -7.85
N ASP A 39 9.74 -13.93 -6.53
CA ASP A 39 8.50 -13.93 -5.74
C ASP A 39 7.68 -12.66 -6.00
N GLU A 40 6.69 -12.80 -6.89
CA GLU A 40 5.81 -11.71 -7.32
C GLU A 40 4.97 -11.20 -6.13
N THR A 41 4.66 -9.89 -6.16
CA THR A 41 3.72 -9.30 -5.21
C THR A 41 2.32 -9.48 -5.75
N VAL A 42 1.40 -9.92 -4.89
CA VAL A 42 -0.04 -9.96 -5.18
C VAL A 42 -0.64 -8.63 -4.75
N GLU A 43 -1.30 -7.97 -5.69
CA GLU A 43 -1.90 -6.65 -5.51
C GLU A 43 -3.38 -6.68 -5.84
N VAL A 44 -4.14 -5.82 -5.17
CA VAL A 44 -5.57 -5.64 -5.40
C VAL A 44 -5.82 -4.20 -5.83
N ALA A 45 -6.59 -4.06 -6.91
CA ALA A 45 -7.06 -2.79 -7.40
C ALA A 45 -8.58 -2.66 -7.14
N PHE A 46 -8.95 -1.69 -6.32
CA PHE A 46 -10.35 -1.32 -6.07
C PHE A 46 -10.70 -0.09 -6.90
N LYS A 47 -11.58 -0.25 -7.89
CA LYS A 47 -12.14 0.88 -8.62
C LYS A 47 -13.33 1.44 -7.87
N LEU A 48 -13.18 2.64 -7.32
CA LEU A 48 -14.22 3.29 -6.54
C LEU A 48 -15.07 4.24 -7.39
N GLY A 49 -16.30 4.47 -6.96
CA GLY A 49 -17.26 5.42 -7.55
C GLY A 49 -17.14 6.83 -6.96
N ILE A 50 -15.92 7.29 -6.67
CA ILE A 50 -15.65 8.61 -6.09
C ILE A 50 -15.07 9.57 -7.15
N ASP A 51 -15.29 10.87 -6.99
CA ASP A 51 -14.60 11.90 -7.77
C ASP A 51 -13.45 12.49 -6.96
N THR A 52 -12.22 12.07 -7.26
CA THR A 52 -11.02 12.51 -6.52
C THR A 52 -10.60 13.95 -6.82
N ARG A 53 -11.34 14.67 -7.68
CA ARG A 53 -11.19 16.13 -7.84
C ARG A 53 -11.81 16.90 -6.67
N HIS A 54 -12.77 16.31 -5.96
CA HIS A 54 -13.35 16.93 -4.77
C HIS A 54 -12.65 16.40 -3.50
N ALA A 55 -12.24 17.33 -2.63
CA ALA A 55 -11.44 17.02 -1.45
C ALA A 55 -12.20 16.20 -0.38
N ASP A 56 -13.53 16.35 -0.33
CA ASP A 56 -14.45 15.61 0.53
C ASP A 56 -14.63 14.13 0.12
N GLN A 57 -14.33 13.81 -1.14
CA GLN A 57 -14.40 12.44 -1.67
C GLN A 57 -13.03 11.77 -1.76
N GLN A 58 -11.96 12.47 -1.38
CA GLN A 58 -10.61 11.92 -1.44
C GLN A 58 -10.36 10.93 -0.31
N ILE A 59 -10.03 9.69 -0.69
CA ILE A 59 -9.74 8.62 0.27
C ILE A 59 -8.23 8.46 0.41
N ARG A 60 -7.77 8.56 1.66
CA ARG A 60 -6.40 8.23 2.07
C ARG A 60 -6.43 7.68 3.48
N GLY A 61 -5.71 6.60 3.71
CA GLY A 61 -5.57 6.01 5.03
C GLY A 61 -4.41 5.03 5.06
N ALA A 62 -4.28 4.34 6.18
CA ALA A 62 -3.33 3.25 6.36
C ALA A 62 -4.01 2.12 7.13
N VAL A 63 -3.65 0.89 6.79
CA VAL A 63 -4.15 -0.32 7.46
C VAL A 63 -2.99 -1.25 7.77
N VAL A 64 -3.00 -1.86 8.95
CA VAL A 64 -2.03 -2.90 9.31
C VAL A 64 -2.57 -4.23 8.80
N LEU A 65 -1.79 -4.91 7.97
CA LEU A 65 -2.14 -6.24 7.48
C LEU A 65 -1.81 -7.28 8.55
N PRO A 66 -2.71 -8.23 8.86
CA PRO A 66 -2.49 -9.24 9.90
C PRO A 66 -1.27 -10.13 9.61
N HIS A 67 -1.00 -10.42 8.33
CA HIS A 67 0.14 -11.25 7.92
C HIS A 67 1.26 -10.44 7.26
N GLY A 68 1.18 -9.10 7.29
CA GLY A 68 2.12 -8.20 6.63
C GLY A 68 2.16 -8.32 5.09
N THR A 69 3.15 -7.69 4.47
CA THR A 69 3.31 -7.65 2.99
C THR A 69 4.41 -8.59 2.47
N GLY A 70 5.20 -9.21 3.35
CA GLY A 70 6.33 -10.06 2.97
C GLY A 70 7.55 -9.28 2.45
N LYS A 71 7.58 -7.95 2.58
CA LYS A 71 8.74 -7.11 2.28
C LYS A 71 9.28 -6.50 3.59
N THR A 72 10.57 -6.64 3.84
CA THR A 72 11.27 -5.86 4.87
C THR A 72 11.38 -4.41 4.39
N LEU A 73 10.68 -3.50 5.07
CA LEU A 73 10.72 -2.07 4.79
C LEU A 73 11.78 -1.40 5.67
N SER A 74 12.63 -0.58 5.05
CA SER A 74 13.56 0.27 5.79
C SER A 74 12.85 1.54 6.27
N VAL A 75 12.85 1.77 7.59
CA VAL A 75 12.15 2.89 8.22
C VAL A 75 13.15 3.96 8.67
N LEU A 76 12.97 5.18 8.17
CA LEU A 76 13.67 6.38 8.63
C LEU A 76 12.77 7.17 9.59
N VAL A 77 13.30 7.56 10.74
CA VAL A 77 12.59 8.36 11.73
C VAL A 77 13.25 9.73 11.89
N PHE A 78 12.46 10.79 11.67
CA PHE A 78 12.80 12.16 12.01
C PHE A 78 12.30 12.50 13.41
N ALA A 79 13.20 12.42 14.39
CA ALA A 79 12.91 12.74 15.78
C ALA A 79 14.11 13.44 16.44
N LYS A 80 13.86 14.21 17.50
CA LYS A 80 14.88 14.84 18.35
C LYS A 80 14.75 14.35 19.80
N GLY A 81 15.86 14.38 20.54
CA GLY A 81 15.87 14.09 21.98
C GLY A 81 15.44 12.65 22.31
N ASP A 82 14.60 12.50 23.32
CA ASP A 82 14.19 11.17 23.84
C ASP A 82 13.40 10.35 22.82
N LYS A 83 12.69 10.99 21.89
CA LYS A 83 11.97 10.30 20.80
C LYS A 83 12.89 9.63 19.79
N ALA A 84 14.14 10.08 19.67
CA ALA A 84 15.14 9.39 18.86
C ALA A 84 15.55 8.05 19.51
N LYS A 85 15.76 8.04 20.83
CA LYS A 85 16.10 6.82 21.58
C LYS A 85 14.97 5.79 21.54
N GLU A 86 13.72 6.24 21.69
CA GLU A 86 12.54 5.40 21.53
C GLU A 86 12.48 4.76 20.13
N ALA A 87 12.79 5.53 19.08
CA ALA A 87 12.79 5.05 17.71
C ALA A 87 13.88 3.99 17.44
N GLU A 88 15.08 4.20 17.97
CA GLU A 88 16.18 3.22 17.89
C GLU A 88 15.80 1.93 18.63
N ALA A 89 15.22 2.04 19.83
CA ALA A 89 14.75 0.89 20.60
C ALA A 89 13.58 0.15 19.92
N ALA A 90 12.73 0.87 19.18
CA ALA A 90 11.66 0.29 18.37
C ALA A 90 12.17 -0.46 17.13
N GLY A 91 13.47 -0.34 16.84
CA GLY A 91 14.12 -0.97 15.70
C GLY A 91 14.02 -0.17 14.41
N ALA A 92 13.97 1.17 14.45
CA ALA A 92 14.12 1.99 13.25
C ALA A 92 15.51 1.75 12.61
N ASP A 93 15.57 1.67 11.28
CA ASP A 93 16.83 1.39 10.57
C ASP A 93 17.72 2.63 10.50
N PHE A 94 17.09 3.81 10.43
CA PHE A 94 17.77 5.09 10.47
C PHE A 94 17.00 6.06 11.37
N VAL A 95 17.71 6.75 12.24
CA VAL A 95 17.15 7.80 13.10
C VAL A 95 18.02 9.04 12.95
N GLY A 96 17.40 10.20 12.77
CA GLY A 96 18.16 11.44 12.71
C GLY A 96 17.30 12.67 12.45
N ALA A 97 17.85 13.83 12.78
CA ALA A 97 17.20 15.12 12.63
C ALA A 97 17.75 15.89 11.41
N GLU A 98 18.52 16.95 11.64
CA GLU A 98 18.98 17.87 10.58
C GLU A 98 20.03 17.23 9.66
N GLU A 99 20.90 16.36 10.18
CA GLU A 99 21.90 15.65 9.38
C GLU A 99 21.27 14.75 8.31
N MET A 100 20.17 14.06 8.65
CA MET A 100 19.43 13.24 7.67
C MET A 100 18.71 14.10 6.65
N VAL A 101 18.25 15.29 7.03
CA VAL A 101 17.64 16.26 6.11
C VAL A 101 18.66 16.72 5.07
N GLU A 102 19.87 17.07 5.48
CA GLU A 102 20.96 17.45 4.56
C GLU A 102 21.36 16.30 3.63
N LYS A 103 21.50 15.10 4.18
CA LYS A 103 21.82 13.90 3.39
C LYS A 103 20.77 13.60 2.32
N ILE A 104 19.49 13.82 2.62
CA ILE A 104 18.40 13.68 1.64
C ILE A 104 18.44 14.80 0.59
N GLN A 105 18.80 16.03 0.97
CA GLN A 105 19.02 17.12 0.00
C GLN A 105 20.16 16.80 -0.97
N GLN A 106 21.20 16.12 -0.49
CA GLN A 106 22.31 15.61 -1.30
C GLN A 106 21.94 14.38 -2.16
N GLY A 107 20.69 13.90 -2.08
CA GLY A 107 20.17 12.85 -2.96
C GLY A 107 20.14 11.44 -2.37
N TRP A 108 20.28 11.28 -1.06
CA TRP A 108 20.14 9.98 -0.41
C TRP A 108 18.68 9.56 -0.21
N PHE A 109 18.33 8.36 -0.67
CA PHE A 109 16.99 7.77 -0.55
C PHE A 109 17.06 6.28 -0.18
N GLY A 110 17.85 5.95 0.85
CA GLY A 110 18.07 4.56 1.29
C GLY A 110 16.95 3.95 2.14
N PHE A 111 15.76 4.55 2.17
CA PHE A 111 14.64 4.14 3.03
C PHE A 111 13.34 4.01 2.22
N ASP A 112 12.42 3.17 2.70
CA ASP A 112 11.12 2.94 2.07
C ASP A 112 10.00 3.78 2.71
N VAL A 113 10.09 4.04 4.02
CA VAL A 113 9.07 4.79 4.77
C VAL A 113 9.72 5.78 5.72
N ALA A 114 9.19 7.00 5.77
CA ALA A 114 9.60 8.00 6.75
C ALA A 114 8.50 8.24 7.79
N VAL A 115 8.92 8.32 9.05
CA VAL A 115 8.10 8.74 10.19
C VAL A 115 8.66 10.03 10.75
N ALA A 116 7.83 10.96 11.16
CA ALA A 116 8.28 12.22 11.74
C ALA A 116 7.51 12.58 13.00
N THR A 117 8.19 13.22 13.95
CA THR A 117 7.52 13.89 15.06
C THR A 117 7.01 15.27 14.62
N PRO A 118 5.89 15.78 15.19
CA PRO A 118 5.28 17.05 14.75
C PRO A 118 6.19 18.28 14.81
N ASP A 119 7.11 18.32 15.77
CA ASP A 119 8.15 19.35 15.94
C ASP A 119 9.16 19.39 14.77
N MET A 120 9.37 18.26 14.09
CA MET A 120 10.29 18.14 12.95
C MET A 120 9.62 18.37 11.60
N MET A 121 8.30 18.57 11.55
CA MET A 121 7.61 18.78 10.29
C MET A 121 7.98 20.09 9.59
N GLY A 122 8.42 21.11 10.32
CA GLY A 122 8.88 22.37 9.74
C GLY A 122 10.16 22.21 8.89
N THR A 123 11.07 21.33 9.30
CA THR A 123 12.30 21.04 8.55
C THR A 123 12.05 20.02 7.45
N VAL A 124 11.29 18.95 7.73
CA VAL A 124 10.90 17.93 6.74
C VAL A 124 10.02 18.52 5.62
N GLY A 125 9.20 19.53 5.93
CA GLY A 125 8.39 20.24 4.94
C GLY A 125 9.20 20.88 3.81
N LYS A 126 10.45 21.32 4.08
CA LYS A 126 11.36 21.86 3.06
C LYS A 126 11.76 20.80 2.04
N LEU A 127 11.80 19.53 2.44
CA LEU A 127 12.07 18.37 1.57
C LEU A 127 10.86 17.95 0.73
N GLY A 128 9.70 18.61 0.88
CA GLY A 128 8.46 18.23 0.19
C GLY A 128 8.60 18.15 -1.34
N LYS A 129 9.47 18.97 -1.95
CA LYS A 129 9.76 18.90 -3.39
C LYS A 129 10.47 17.60 -3.82
N LEU A 130 11.27 17.01 -2.92
CA LEU A 130 12.02 15.78 -3.18
C LEU A 130 11.23 14.53 -2.74
N LEU A 131 10.65 14.56 -1.53
CA LEU A 131 9.93 13.43 -0.95
C LEU A 131 8.49 13.30 -1.48
N GLY A 132 7.85 14.40 -1.87
CA GLY A 132 6.48 14.43 -2.36
C GLY A 132 6.25 13.58 -3.61
N PRO A 133 7.03 13.77 -4.71
CA PRO A 133 6.88 12.97 -5.92
C PRO A 133 7.16 11.47 -5.71
N LYS A 134 8.02 11.14 -4.74
CA LYS A 134 8.35 9.75 -4.39
C LYS A 134 7.36 9.10 -3.41
N GLY A 135 6.40 9.86 -2.88
CA GLY A 135 5.44 9.35 -1.89
C GLY A 135 6.03 9.07 -0.51
N LEU A 136 7.27 9.48 -0.25
CA LEU A 136 8.00 9.22 1.01
C LEU A 136 7.74 10.29 2.07
N MET A 137 6.85 11.25 1.79
CA MET A 137 6.58 12.37 2.70
C MET A 137 5.65 11.92 3.85
N PRO A 138 6.08 12.06 5.12
CA PRO A 138 5.22 11.77 6.28
C PRO A 138 3.93 12.59 6.24
N ASN A 139 2.81 11.97 6.60
CA ASN A 139 1.50 12.61 6.61
C ASN A 139 0.72 12.26 7.89
N PRO A 140 0.16 13.25 8.60
CA PRO A 140 -0.74 13.00 9.73
C PRO A 140 -1.92 12.09 9.39
N LYS A 141 -2.46 12.17 8.16
CA LYS A 141 -3.60 11.33 7.72
C LYS A 141 -3.28 9.85 7.63
N THR A 142 -2.00 9.48 7.48
CA THR A 142 -1.58 8.08 7.44
C THR A 142 -1.01 7.62 8.78
N GLY A 143 -1.02 8.49 9.79
CA GLY A 143 -0.49 8.22 11.13
C GLY A 143 1.04 8.08 11.16
N THR A 144 1.73 8.55 10.13
CA THR A 144 3.21 8.60 10.06
C THR A 144 3.77 9.88 10.70
N VAL A 145 2.89 10.77 11.16
CA VAL A 145 3.24 11.92 12.00
C VAL A 145 2.55 11.77 13.34
N SER A 146 3.31 11.45 14.37
CA SER A 146 2.82 11.22 15.74
C SER A 146 3.93 11.44 16.77
N PHE A 147 3.54 11.71 18.01
CA PHE A 147 4.46 11.67 19.16
C PHE A 147 4.75 10.24 19.64
N ASP A 148 3.90 9.28 19.28
CA ASP A 148 4.08 7.86 19.57
C ASP A 148 4.86 7.18 18.43
N VAL A 149 6.18 7.38 18.47
CA VAL A 149 7.11 6.92 17.43
C VAL A 149 7.34 5.41 17.52
N GLU A 150 7.43 4.87 18.74
CA GLU A 150 7.64 3.45 18.97
C GLU A 150 6.53 2.61 18.32
N ARG A 151 5.27 2.97 18.58
CA ARG A 151 4.14 2.28 17.97
C ARG A 151 4.12 2.45 16.46
N ALA A 152 4.40 3.65 15.96
CA ALA A 152 4.41 3.90 14.51
C ALA A 152 5.44 3.03 13.79
N VAL A 153 6.66 2.91 14.33
CA VAL A 153 7.73 2.07 13.77
C VAL A 153 7.33 0.59 13.81
N LYS A 154 6.79 0.10 14.93
CA LYS A 154 6.32 -1.29 15.08
C LYS A 154 5.21 -1.62 14.08
N GLU A 155 4.21 -0.76 13.93
CA GLU A 155 3.12 -0.97 12.97
C GLU A 155 3.63 -1.01 11.52
N ILE A 156 4.56 -0.12 11.15
CA ILE A 156 5.14 -0.07 9.81
C ILE A 156 5.94 -1.34 9.52
N LYS A 157 6.77 -1.78 10.48
CA LYS A 157 7.52 -3.04 10.35
C LYS A 157 6.62 -4.28 10.36
N ALA A 158 5.46 -4.21 11.02
CA ALA A 158 4.42 -5.25 10.95
C ALA A 158 3.67 -5.30 9.61
N GLY A 159 3.97 -4.39 8.67
CA GLY A 159 3.37 -4.37 7.34
C GLY A 159 2.15 -3.46 7.23
N LYS A 160 2.19 -2.29 7.87
CA LYS A 160 1.25 -1.19 7.61
C LYS A 160 1.35 -0.75 6.15
N VAL A 161 0.22 -0.78 5.46
CA VAL A 161 0.11 -0.36 4.06
C VAL A 161 -0.71 0.92 3.98
N GLU A 162 -0.14 1.93 3.33
CA GLU A 162 -0.88 3.14 2.97
C GLU A 162 -1.73 2.87 1.72
N TYR A 163 -2.99 3.27 1.77
CA TYR A 163 -3.87 3.24 0.61
C TYR A 163 -4.32 4.66 0.27
N ARG A 164 -4.25 4.99 -1.02
CA ARG A 164 -4.63 6.29 -1.56
C ARG A 164 -5.36 6.09 -2.88
N ALA A 165 -6.49 6.78 -3.03
CA ALA A 165 -7.16 6.85 -4.32
C ALA A 165 -6.36 7.74 -5.29
N ASP A 166 -6.14 7.21 -6.50
CA ASP A 166 -5.51 7.95 -7.59
C ASP A 166 -6.47 8.96 -8.24
N LYS A 167 -6.03 9.63 -9.31
CA LYS A 167 -6.87 10.59 -10.05
C LYS A 167 -8.06 9.93 -10.76
N ALA A 168 -8.04 8.62 -10.95
CA ALA A 168 -9.11 7.84 -11.57
C ALA A 168 -10.05 7.20 -10.54
N GLY A 169 -9.83 7.42 -9.24
CA GLY A 169 -10.62 6.82 -8.16
C GLY A 169 -10.28 5.34 -7.92
N ILE A 170 -9.08 4.91 -8.28
CA ILE A 170 -8.58 3.54 -8.07
C ILE A 170 -7.65 3.53 -6.87
N ILE A 171 -7.85 2.57 -5.98
CA ILE A 171 -6.94 2.27 -4.88
C ILE A 171 -6.15 1.01 -5.25
N HIS A 172 -4.83 1.11 -5.20
CA HIS A 172 -3.92 -0.01 -5.37
C HIS A 172 -3.32 -0.39 -4.02
N VAL A 173 -3.44 -1.66 -3.62
CA VAL A 173 -2.90 -2.14 -2.34
C VAL A 173 -2.20 -3.48 -2.54
N PRO A 174 -0.93 -3.62 -2.16
CA PRO A 174 -0.27 -4.92 -2.06
C PRO A 174 -0.84 -5.70 -0.87
N ILE A 175 -1.26 -6.94 -1.10
CA ILE A 175 -1.83 -7.82 -0.07
C ILE A 175 -0.85 -8.91 0.41
N GLY A 176 0.28 -9.07 -0.27
CA GLY A 176 1.31 -10.02 0.12
C GLY A 176 2.12 -10.52 -1.07
N LYS A 177 2.83 -11.62 -0.85
CA LYS A 177 3.63 -12.31 -1.85
C LYS A 177 2.93 -13.56 -2.38
N VAL A 178 3.30 -14.02 -3.57
CA VAL A 178 2.80 -15.28 -4.13
C VAL A 178 3.20 -16.47 -3.25
N SER A 179 4.36 -16.38 -2.58
CA SER A 179 4.83 -17.36 -1.59
C SER A 179 3.93 -17.53 -0.36
N PHE A 180 3.05 -16.57 -0.06
CA PHE A 180 2.15 -16.67 1.10
C PHE A 180 1.07 -17.72 0.88
N ASP A 181 0.65 -18.39 1.94
CA ASP A 181 -0.49 -19.31 1.91
C ASP A 181 -1.76 -18.59 1.46
N GLN A 182 -2.66 -19.32 0.79
CA GLN A 182 -3.88 -18.74 0.25
C GLN A 182 -4.75 -18.12 1.35
N ASP A 183 -4.81 -18.75 2.53
CA ASP A 183 -5.58 -18.26 3.68
C ASP A 183 -5.03 -16.93 4.20
N LYS A 184 -3.70 -16.80 4.28
CA LYS A 184 -3.04 -15.54 4.69
C LYS A 184 -3.34 -14.39 3.73
N LEU A 185 -3.33 -14.67 2.42
CA LEU A 185 -3.71 -13.67 1.41
C LEU A 185 -5.20 -13.30 1.49
N MET A 186 -6.06 -14.27 1.79
CA MET A 186 -7.49 -14.04 1.98
C MET A 186 -7.78 -13.18 3.20
N ASP A 187 -7.11 -13.42 4.33
CA ASP A 187 -7.24 -12.59 5.55
C ASP A 187 -6.76 -11.16 5.32
N ASN A 188 -5.62 -10.99 4.64
CA ASN A 188 -5.13 -9.68 4.25
C ASN A 188 -6.11 -8.95 3.30
N TYR A 189 -6.67 -9.68 2.33
CA TYR A 189 -7.69 -9.17 1.42
C TYR A 189 -8.94 -8.70 2.17
N LYS A 190 -9.51 -9.54 3.05
CA LYS A 190 -10.69 -9.22 3.85
C LYS A 190 -10.48 -7.97 4.70
N THR A 191 -9.31 -7.87 5.35
CA THR A 191 -8.96 -6.71 6.18
C THR A 191 -8.98 -5.42 5.36
N ILE A 192 -8.38 -5.40 4.16
CA ILE A 192 -8.39 -4.23 3.29
C ILE A 192 -9.81 -3.95 2.76
N ALA A 193 -10.52 -4.98 2.32
CA ALA A 193 -11.86 -4.88 1.78
C ALA A 193 -12.84 -4.23 2.79
N GLU A 194 -12.78 -4.65 4.05
CA GLU A 194 -13.56 -4.05 5.13
C GLU A 194 -13.18 -2.59 5.38
N VAL A 195 -11.88 -2.28 5.43
CA VAL A 195 -11.39 -0.92 5.68
C VAL A 195 -11.78 0.02 4.55
N VAL A 196 -11.62 -0.40 3.29
CA VAL A 196 -12.04 0.39 2.12
C VAL A 196 -13.55 0.64 2.14
N THR A 197 -14.34 -0.37 2.51
CA THR A 197 -15.80 -0.25 2.62
C THR A 197 -16.22 0.72 3.74
N LYS A 198 -15.56 0.66 4.89
CA LYS A 198 -15.78 1.60 6.01
C LYS A 198 -15.32 3.01 5.68
N ALA A 199 -14.30 3.16 4.84
CA ALA A 199 -13.77 4.45 4.40
C ALA A 199 -14.64 5.19 3.36
N LYS A 200 -15.87 4.74 3.12
CA LYS A 200 -16.80 5.38 2.18
C LYS A 200 -17.14 6.82 2.60
N PRO A 201 -16.84 7.84 1.76
CA PRO A 201 -17.23 9.21 2.04
C PRO A 201 -18.76 9.38 2.00
N ALA A 202 -19.32 10.19 2.89
CA ALA A 202 -20.76 10.48 2.91
C ALA A 202 -21.25 11.16 1.61
N ALA A 203 -20.37 11.91 0.94
CA ALA A 203 -20.65 12.58 -0.32
C ALA A 203 -20.65 11.64 -1.54
N ALA A 204 -20.19 10.39 -1.40
CA ALA A 204 -20.14 9.44 -2.50
C ALA A 204 -21.55 8.92 -2.84
N LYS A 205 -22.04 9.26 -4.05
CA LYS A 205 -23.35 8.83 -4.57
C LYS A 205 -23.22 7.59 -5.45
N GLY A 206 -24.20 6.70 -5.37
CA GLY A 206 -24.27 5.48 -6.17
C GLY A 206 -23.38 4.33 -5.65
N GLN A 207 -23.00 3.43 -6.54
CA GLN A 207 -22.20 2.26 -6.19
C GLN A 207 -20.76 2.67 -5.85
N TYR A 208 -20.39 2.44 -4.59
CA TYR A 208 -19.11 2.85 -4.04
C TYR A 208 -17.93 2.02 -4.59
N VAL A 209 -18.06 0.69 -4.66
CA VAL A 209 -17.06 -0.19 -5.30
C VAL A 209 -17.60 -0.67 -6.63
N ARG A 210 -17.00 -0.21 -7.74
CA ARG A 210 -17.43 -0.55 -9.10
C ARG A 210 -16.87 -1.87 -9.59
N SER A 211 -15.59 -2.12 -9.30
CA SER A 211 -14.93 -3.37 -9.66
C SER A 211 -13.74 -3.62 -8.74
N VAL A 212 -13.47 -4.89 -8.46
CA VAL A 212 -12.27 -5.33 -7.74
C VAL A 212 -11.50 -6.28 -8.65
N THR A 213 -10.20 -6.06 -8.78
CA THR A 213 -9.33 -6.91 -9.60
C THR A 213 -8.10 -7.28 -8.79
N VAL A 214 -7.72 -8.55 -8.81
CA VAL A 214 -6.48 -9.04 -8.19
C VAL A 214 -5.52 -9.43 -9.28
N SER A 215 -4.26 -9.06 -9.14
CA SER A 215 -3.21 -9.38 -10.08
C SER A 215 -1.89 -9.62 -9.36
N SER A 216 -1.04 -10.47 -9.92
CA SER A 216 0.36 -10.50 -9.56
C SER A 216 1.13 -9.43 -10.37
N THR A 217 2.34 -9.09 -9.93
CA THR A 217 3.18 -8.06 -10.59
C THR A 217 3.33 -8.24 -12.10
N MET A 218 3.45 -9.49 -12.59
CA MET A 218 3.64 -9.79 -14.02
C MET A 218 2.45 -10.53 -14.64
N GLY A 219 1.40 -10.79 -13.86
CA GLY A 219 0.25 -11.61 -14.23
C GLY A 219 -0.90 -10.80 -14.83
N PRO A 220 -1.86 -11.48 -15.49
CA PRO A 220 -3.13 -10.87 -15.85
C PRO A 220 -3.99 -10.63 -14.60
N GLY A 221 -4.88 -9.64 -14.67
CA GLY A 221 -5.83 -9.33 -13.60
C GLY A 221 -7.06 -10.23 -13.64
N VAL A 222 -7.43 -10.78 -12.49
CA VAL A 222 -8.63 -11.60 -12.27
C VAL A 222 -9.67 -10.74 -11.57
N LYS A 223 -10.88 -10.67 -12.14
CA LYS A 223 -11.97 -9.84 -11.59
C LYS A 223 -12.67 -10.60 -10.45
N ILE A 224 -12.85 -9.91 -9.34
CA ILE A 224 -13.65 -10.38 -8.20
C ILE A 224 -15.04 -9.77 -8.27
N ASN A 225 -16.03 -10.54 -7.79
CA ASN A 225 -17.40 -10.05 -7.65
C ASN A 225 -17.50 -8.86 -6.70
N PRO A 226 -17.88 -7.66 -7.18
CA PRO A 226 -18.01 -6.48 -6.32
C PRO A 226 -19.18 -6.56 -5.33
N LEU A 227 -20.07 -7.56 -5.45
CA LEU A 227 -21.14 -7.80 -4.46
C LEU A 227 -20.70 -8.73 -3.32
N LYS A 228 -19.62 -9.49 -3.52
CA LYS A 228 -19.02 -10.40 -2.53
C LYS A 228 -17.57 -9.99 -2.25
N ILE A 229 -17.45 -8.76 -1.74
CA ILE A 229 -16.16 -8.15 -1.39
C ILE A 229 -15.59 -8.73 -0.09
N VAL A 230 -16.41 -9.40 0.72
CA VAL A 230 -16.05 -10.04 2.00
C VAL A 230 -16.50 -11.49 1.99
#